data_AF-A0A519LY67-F1
#
_entry.id   AF-A0A519LY67-F1
#
_cell.length_a   1.000
_cell.length_b   1.000
_cell.length_c   1.000
_cell.angle_alpha   90.00
_cell.angle_beta   90.00
_cell.angle_gamma   90.00
#
_symmetry.space_group_name_H-M   'P 1'
#
loop_
_entity.id
_entity.type
_entity.pdbx_description
1 polymer ?
#
loop_
_entity_poly.entity_id
_entity_poly.type
_entity_poly.pdbx_seq_one_letter_code
_entity_poly.pdbx_strand_id
1 'polypeptide(L)' 'MTDYLNANKDRFLNELMDLLRIPSVSADPKFKADVLKTAEFLKQKLEAAGADKV' A
#
# COMPACT_ATOMS: atom_id res chain seq x y z
N MET A 1 4.97 -7.73 -21.54
CA MET A 1 4.18 -7.77 -20.29
C MET A 1 4.93 -8.54 -19.22
N THR A 2 5.27 -9.80 -19.47
CA THR A 2 6.00 -10.68 -18.52
C THR A 2 7.36 -10.12 -18.10
N ASP A 3 8.11 -9.50 -19.01
CA ASP A 3 9.44 -8.95 -18.71
C ASP A 3 9.40 -7.78 -17.73
N TYR A 4 8.42 -6.88 -17.86
CA TYR A 4 8.24 -5.77 -16.92
C TYR A 4 7.85 -6.26 -15.52
N LEU A 5 6.95 -7.25 -15.45
CA LEU A 5 6.56 -7.86 -14.17
C LEU A 5 7.75 -8.56 -13.51
N ASN A 6 8.54 -9.30 -14.27
CA ASN A 6 9.74 -9.97 -13.77
C ASN A 6 10.80 -8.97 -13.29
N ALA A 7 11.07 -7.92 -14.08
CA ALA A 7 12.05 -6.89 -13.74
C ALA A 7 11.66 -6.07 -12.49
N ASN A 8 10.36 -6.00 -12.16
CA ASN A 8 9.85 -5.22 -11.03
C ASN A 8 9.32 -6.10 -9.88
N LYS A 9 9.45 -7.42 -9.97
CA LYS A 9 8.85 -8.38 -9.04
C LYS A 9 9.22 -8.07 -7.58
N ASP A 10 10.50 -7.85 -7.32
CA ASP A 10 10.98 -7.58 -5.96
C ASP A 10 10.46 -6.25 -5.42
N ARG A 11 10.36 -5.22 -6.26
CA ARG A 11 9.73 -3.95 -5.88
C ARG A 11 8.28 -4.16 -5.43
N PHE A 12 7.49 -4.88 -6.23
CA PHE A 12 6.09 -5.12 -5.91
C PHE A 12 5.90 -5.96 -4.65
N LEU A 13 6.74 -6.99 -4.46
CA LEU A 13 6.72 -7.79 -3.25
C LEU A 13 7.08 -6.94 -2.02
N ASN A 14 8.11 -6.10 -2.11
CA ASN A 14 8.49 -5.22 -1.01
C ASN A 14 7.38 -4.22 -0.66
N GLU A 15 6.78 -3.57 -1.66
CA GLU A 15 5.66 -2.64 -1.46
C GLU A 15 4.44 -3.32 -0.83
N LEU A 16 4.13 -4.55 -1.24
CA LEU A 16 3.06 -5.35 -0.64
C LEU A 16 3.39 -5.71 0.81
N MET A 17 4.62 -6.12 1.09
CA MET A 17 5.05 -6.45 2.45
C MET A 17 5.02 -5.22 3.37
N ASP A 18 5.39 -4.04 2.88
CA ASP A 18 5.28 -2.79 3.62
C ASP A 18 3.83 -2.45 3.96
N LEU A 19 2.91 -2.65 3.02
CA LEU A 19 1.48 -2.48 3.25
C LEU A 19 0.95 -3.45 4.31
N LEU A 20 1.27 -4.74 4.18
CA LEU A 20 0.78 -5.81 5.07
C LEU A 20 1.30 -5.69 6.51
N ARG A 21 2.39 -4.96 6.75
CA ARG A 21 2.90 -4.67 8.09
C ARG A 21 2.00 -3.73 8.88
N ILE A 22 1.09 -3.00 8.24
CA ILE A 22 0.14 -2.13 8.92
C ILE A 22 -1.09 -2.96 9.32
N PRO A 23 -1.39 -3.14 10.62
CA PRO A 23 -2.49 -3.99 11.07
C PRO A 23 -3.85 -3.30 10.93
N SER A 24 -4.27 -3.01 9.70
CA SER A 24 -5.47 -2.25 9.36
C SER A 24 -6.74 -3.10 9.39
N VAL A 25 -7.24 -3.41 10.59
CA VAL A 25 -8.48 -4.18 10.80
C VAL A 25 -9.65 -3.23 11.06
N SER A 26 -10.50 -2.98 10.07
CA SER A 26 -11.61 -2.01 10.18
C SER A 26 -12.75 -2.44 11.10
N ALA A 27 -12.93 -3.75 11.30
CA ALA A 27 -13.96 -4.30 12.17
C ALA A 27 -13.64 -4.18 13.67
N ASP A 28 -12.38 -3.91 14.03
CA ASP A 28 -11.94 -3.76 15.41
C ASP A 28 -11.55 -2.29 15.68
N PRO A 29 -12.32 -1.56 16.52
CA PRO A 29 -12.06 -0.16 16.84
C PRO A 29 -10.66 0.13 17.38
N LYS A 30 -9.97 -0.86 17.98
CA LYS A 30 -8.59 -0.73 18.45
C LYS A 30 -7.62 -0.33 17.35
N PHE A 31 -7.87 -0.77 16.11
CA PHE A 31 -7.00 -0.53 14.96
C PHE A 31 -7.44 0.69 14.13
N LYS A 32 -8.33 1.55 14.65
CA LYS A 32 -8.79 2.75 13.94
C LYS A 32 -7.62 3.64 13.47
N ALA A 33 -6.58 3.78 14.29
CA ALA A 33 -5.38 4.55 13.91
C ALA A 33 -4.60 3.87 12.77
N ASP A 34 -4.47 2.54 12.79
CA ASP A 34 -3.80 1.77 11.75
C ASP A 34 -4.56 1.81 10.42
N VAL A 35 -5.89 1.83 10.45
CA VAL A 35 -6.71 2.04 9.25
C VAL A 35 -6.41 3.38 8.60
N LEU A 36 -6.33 4.46 9.40
CA LEU A 36 -5.97 5.78 8.89
C LEU A 36 -4.53 5.80 8.35
N LYS A 37 -3.61 5.12 9.03
CA LYS A 37 -2.21 4.98 8.60
C LYS A 37 -2.11 4.25 7.25
N THR A 38 -2.89 3.20 7.04
CA THR A 38 -2.95 2.48 5.76
C THR A 38 -3.53 3.36 4.65
N ALA A 39 -4.57 4.15 4.94
CA ALA A 39 -5.13 5.09 3.98
C ALA A 39 -4.09 6.13 3.53
N GLU A 40 -3.36 6.71 4.48
CA GLU A 40 -2.30 7.68 4.18
C GLU A 40 -1.14 7.04 3.39
N PHE A 41 -0.73 5.82 3.75
CA PHE A 41 0.29 5.08 2.99
C PHE A 41 -0.15 4.86 1.53
N LEU A 42 -1.38 4.42 1.31
CA LEU A 42 -1.91 4.18 -0.05
C LEU A 42 -2.02 5.48 -0.83
N LYS A 43 -2.51 6.55 -0.21
CA LYS A 43 -2.57 7.88 -0.82
C LYS A 43 -1.21 8.28 -1.39
N GLN A 44 -0.16 8.26 -0.55
CA GLN A 44 1.19 8.63 -0.97
C GLN A 44 1.72 7.76 -2.12
N LYS A 45 1.45 6.44 -2.08
CA LYS A 45 1.85 5.52 -3.16
C LYS A 45 1.14 5.82 -4.47
N LEU A 46 -0.15 6.16 -4.41
CA LEU A 46 -0.95 6.51 -5.59
C LEU A 46 -0.55 7.88 -6.17
N GLU A 47 -0.31 8.89 -5.32
CA GLU A 47 0.22 10.19 -5.76
C GLU A 47 1.58 10.02 -6.45
N ALA A 48 2.49 9.23 -5.86
CA ALA A 48 3.80 8.94 -6.44
C ALA A 48 3.72 8.17 -7.77
N ALA A 49 2.65 7.39 -7.97
CA ALA A 49 2.37 6.71 -9.24
C ALA A 49 1.72 7.63 -10.29
N GLY A 50 1.43 8.89 -9.95
CA GLY A 50 0.84 9.88 -10.84
C GLY A 50 -0.69 9.90 -10.86
N ALA A 51 -1.35 9.41 -9.81
CA ALA A 51 -2.80 9.53 -9.68
C ALA A 51 -3.19 10.94 -9.21
N ASP A 52 -4.11 11.59 -9.92
CA ASP A 52 -4.49 12.99 -9.64
C ASP A 52 -5.57 13.15 -8.54
N LYS A 53 -6.35 12.11 -8.25
CA LYS A 53 -7.47 12.15 -7.30
C LYS A 53 -7.46 10.93 -6.37
N VAL A 54 -6.99 11.13 -5.15
CA VAL A 54 -6.78 10.09 -4.13
C VAL A 54 -7.11 10.57 -2.72
#